data_AF-A0A970Q3Z0-F1
#
_entry.id   AF-A0A970Q3Z0-F1
#
_cell.length_a   1.000
_cell.length_b   1.000
_cell.length_c   1.000
_cell.angle_alpha   90.00
_cell.angle_beta   90.00
_cell.angle_gamma   90.00
#
_symmetry.space_group_name_H-M   'P 1'
#
loop_
_entity.id
_entity.type
_entity.pdbx_description
1 polymer ?
#
loop_
_entity_poly.entity_id
_entity_poly.type
_entity_poly.pdbx_seq_one_letter_code
_entity_poly.pdbx_strand_id
1 'polypeptide(L)'
;MIDERFIIQLQGRNYVTYEGLLDEAHRQGLESIKVDVVQLPSDENRMTAVCRAIAKAGERTFTDFGDASPSSVGHNLVPHILRMASTRAKARALRDMTNIGITAVEELDLGEKENNPPPGRQHKTHDAPKEPVGGLGDDQPAPTRRQLQTINDLS
;
A
#
# COMPACT_ATOMS: atom_id res chain seq x y z
N MET A 1 25.07 4.09 -4.20
CA MET A 1 24.46 4.63 -2.95
C MET A 1 23.09 5.14 -3.36
N ILE A 2 22.03 4.71 -2.68
CA ILE A 2 20.66 5.14 -3.00
C ILE A 2 20.52 6.64 -2.76
N ASP A 3 19.94 7.33 -3.74
CA ASP A 3 19.54 8.73 -3.61
C ASP A 3 18.40 8.84 -2.57
N GLU A 4 18.51 9.79 -1.64
CA GLU A 4 17.54 10.01 -0.56
C GLU A 4 16.12 10.21 -1.08
N ARG A 5 15.95 10.69 -2.31
CA ARG A 5 14.63 10.82 -2.96
C ARG A 5 13.87 9.49 -3.10
N PHE A 6 14.59 8.37 -3.12
CA PHE A 6 14.00 7.03 -3.19
C PHE A 6 13.81 6.39 -1.82
N ILE A 7 14.12 7.13 -0.75
CA ILE A 7 13.84 6.72 0.62
C ILE A 7 12.57 7.42 1.08
N ILE A 8 11.58 6.62 1.47
CA ILE A 8 10.35 7.13 2.06
C ILE A 8 10.31 6.74 3.54
N GLN A 9 9.68 7.58 4.35
CA GLN A 9 9.47 7.30 5.77
C GLN A 9 8.00 6.97 6.03
N LEU A 10 7.75 5.78 6.56
CA LEU A 10 6.42 5.32 6.96
C LEU A 10 6.49 4.84 8.41
N GLN A 11 5.63 5.39 9.27
CA GLN A 11 5.54 5.01 10.69
C GLN A 11 6.90 5.07 11.43
N GLY A 12 7.74 6.06 11.11
CA GLY A 12 9.07 6.23 11.71
C GLY A 12 10.13 5.25 11.24
N ARG A 13 9.86 4.46 10.18
CA ARG A 13 10.82 3.55 9.54
C ARG A 13 11.09 4.00 8.11
N ASN A 14 12.32 3.81 7.65
CA ASN A 14 12.73 4.12 6.30
C ASN A 14 12.54 2.91 5.38
N TYR A 15 12.01 3.15 4.20
CA TYR A 15 11.80 2.16 3.15
C TYR A 15 12.38 2.68 1.85
N VAL A 16 12.95 1.78 1.06
CA VAL A 16 13.39 2.11 -0.30
C VAL A 16 12.23 1.90 -1.27
N THR A 17 12.12 2.71 -2.32
CA THR A 17 11.18 2.43 -3.40
C THR A 17 11.76 1.42 -4.37
N TYR A 18 10.90 0.66 -5.06
CA TYR A 18 11.35 -0.21 -6.14
C TYR A 18 12.11 0.55 -7.23
N GLU A 19 11.71 1.80 -7.50
CA GLU A 19 12.43 2.68 -8.43
C GLU A 19 13.88 2.91 -8.01
N GLY A 20 14.12 3.19 -6.72
CA GLY A 20 15.48 3.36 -6.20
C GLY A 20 16.32 2.09 -6.32
N LEU A 21 15.71 0.92 -6.05
CA LEU A 21 16.37 -0.37 -6.23
C LEU A 21 16.72 -0.62 -7.69
N LEU A 22 15.81 -0.31 -8.62
CA LEU A 22 16.01 -0.51 -10.04
C LEU A 22 17.09 0.44 -10.60
N ASP A 23 17.08 1.71 -10.19
CA ASP A 23 18.09 2.71 -10.56
C ASP A 23 19.49 2.29 -10.10
N GLU A 24 19.64 1.92 -8.82
CA GLU A 24 20.91 1.42 -8.30
C GLU A 24 21.34 0.11 -8.98
N ALA A 25 20.40 -0.81 -9.25
CA ALA A 25 20.71 -2.04 -9.95
C ALA A 25 21.23 -1.77 -11.37
N HIS A 26 20.64 -0.83 -12.11
CA HIS A 26 21.17 -0.42 -13.42
C HIS A 26 22.57 0.18 -13.31
N ARG A 27 22.85 1.02 -12.30
CA ARG A 27 24.22 1.52 -12.04
C ARG A 27 25.22 0.39 -11.75
N GLN A 28 24.76 -0.70 -11.16
CA GLN A 28 25.57 -1.89 -10.86
C GLN A 28 25.62 -2.93 -12.01
N GLY A 29 25.09 -2.59 -13.18
CA GLY A 29 25.18 -3.41 -14.39
C GLY A 29 24.07 -4.45 -14.53
N LEU A 30 22.86 -4.17 -14.05
CA LEU A 30 21.68 -5.02 -14.28
C LEU A 30 21.44 -5.18 -15.79
N GLU A 31 21.42 -6.43 -16.26
CA GLU A 31 21.16 -6.80 -17.65
C GLU A 31 19.72 -7.24 -17.87
N SER A 32 19.16 -7.99 -16.91
CA SER A 32 17.79 -8.49 -17.02
C SER A 32 17.22 -8.87 -15.67
N ILE A 33 15.88 -8.79 -15.59
CA ILE A 33 15.09 -9.38 -14.51
C ILE A 33 14.07 -10.31 -15.15
N LYS A 34 14.05 -11.57 -14.74
CA LYS A 34 13.03 -12.54 -15.13
C LYS A 34 12.20 -12.92 -13.92
N VAL A 35 10.92 -13.23 -14.14
CA VAL A 35 10.03 -13.70 -13.08
C VAL A 35 9.33 -14.98 -13.54
N ASP A 36 9.45 -16.01 -12.73
CA ASP A 36 8.74 -17.28 -12.90
C ASP A 36 7.60 -17.36 -11.88
N VAL A 37 6.44 -17.85 -12.32
CA VAL A 37 5.35 -18.20 -11.40
C VAL A 37 5.65 -19.58 -10.82
N VAL A 38 5.79 -19.66 -9.50
CA VAL A 38 6.07 -20.90 -8.77
C VAL A 38 4.77 -21.52 -8.28
N GLN A 39 3.82 -20.69 -7.86
CA GLN A 39 2.51 -21.12 -7.39
C GLN A 39 1.45 -20.11 -7.85
N LEU A 40 0.39 -20.61 -8.50
CA LEU A 40 -0.82 -19.85 -8.78
C LEU A 40 -1.76 -19.88 -7.57
N PRO A 41 -2.55 -18.83 -7.33
CA PRO A 41 -3.51 -18.81 -6.23
C PRO A 41 -4.64 -19.83 -6.49
N SER A 42 -4.97 -20.62 -5.48
CA SER A 42 -6.10 -21.56 -5.50
C SER A 42 -6.68 -21.71 -4.10
N ASP A 43 -7.90 -22.27 -3.99
CA ASP A 43 -8.54 -22.46 -2.69
C ASP A 43 -7.70 -23.37 -1.77
N GLU A 44 -7.05 -24.40 -2.33
CA GLU A 44 -6.21 -25.34 -1.58
C GLU A 44 -4.99 -24.67 -0.94
N ASN A 45 -4.47 -23.60 -1.56
CA ASN A 45 -3.34 -22.85 -1.04
C ASN A 45 -3.75 -21.50 -0.41
N ARG A 46 -5.03 -21.36 -0.04
CA ARG A 46 -5.59 -20.14 0.57
C ARG A 46 -5.35 -18.89 -0.30
N MET A 47 -5.49 -19.06 -1.61
CA MET A 47 -5.29 -18.02 -2.62
C MET A 47 -3.91 -17.38 -2.59
N THR A 48 -2.88 -18.15 -2.21
CA THR A 48 -1.49 -17.67 -2.14
C THR A 48 -0.80 -17.82 -3.49
N ALA A 49 -0.29 -16.73 -4.06
CA ALA A 49 0.61 -16.76 -5.21
C ALA A 49 2.06 -16.67 -4.75
N VAL A 50 2.96 -17.37 -5.44
CA VAL A 50 4.41 -17.29 -5.22
C VAL A 50 5.10 -17.10 -6.56
N CYS A 51 5.99 -16.12 -6.63
CA CYS A 51 6.83 -15.82 -7.77
C CYS A 51 8.31 -15.89 -7.38
N ARG A 52 9.15 -16.31 -8.30
CA ARG A 52 10.62 -16.26 -8.18
C ARG A 52 11.14 -15.22 -9.15
N ALA A 53 11.92 -14.25 -8.68
CA ALA A 53 12.61 -13.30 -9.54
C ALA A 53 14.09 -13.66 -9.64
N ILE A 54 14.66 -13.48 -10.83
CA ILE A 54 16.06 -13.72 -11.15
C ILE A 54 16.61 -12.44 -11.77
N ALA A 55 17.50 -11.74 -11.07
CA ALA A 55 18.21 -10.57 -11.56
C ALA A 55 19.63 -10.96 -11.98
N LYS A 56 20.04 -10.57 -13.19
CA LYS A 56 21.36 -10.88 -13.75
C LYS A 56 22.18 -9.62 -13.99
N ALA A 57 23.46 -9.65 -13.60
CA ALA A 57 24.44 -8.59 -13.83
C ALA A 57 25.84 -9.18 -14.09
N GLY A 58 26.21 -9.34 -15.37
CA GLY A 58 27.40 -10.08 -15.79
C GLY A 58 27.32 -11.55 -15.35
N GLU A 59 28.38 -12.01 -14.68
CA GLU A 59 28.48 -13.36 -14.11
C GLU A 59 27.69 -13.53 -12.79
N ARG A 60 27.17 -12.43 -12.22
CA ARG A 60 26.41 -12.47 -10.97
C ARG A 60 24.93 -12.69 -11.26
N THR A 61 24.31 -13.58 -10.50
CA THR A 61 22.87 -13.85 -10.53
C THR A 61 22.33 -13.81 -9.12
N PHE A 62 21.25 -13.05 -8.93
CA PHE A 62 20.55 -12.88 -7.66
C PHE A 62 19.14 -13.43 -7.81
N THR A 63 18.66 -14.18 -6.84
CA THR A 63 17.36 -14.84 -6.91
C THR A 63 16.69 -14.76 -5.56
N ASP A 64 15.43 -14.33 -5.56
CA ASP A 64 14.59 -14.38 -4.38
C ASP A 64 13.12 -14.59 -4.77
N PHE A 65 12.29 -14.88 -3.77
CA PHE A 65 10.89 -15.20 -3.89
C PHE A 65 10.02 -14.10 -3.29
N GLY A 66 8.88 -13.89 -3.92
CA GLY A 66 7.82 -13.01 -3.45
C GLY A 66 6.52 -13.76 -3.39
N ASP A 67 5.80 -13.59 -2.29
CA ASP A 67 4.52 -14.22 -2.02
C ASP A 67 3.46 -13.17 -1.71
N ALA A 68 2.23 -13.47 -2.08
CA ALA A 68 1.07 -12.65 -1.73
C ALA A 68 -0.17 -13.53 -1.61
N SER A 69 -1.08 -13.13 -0.75
CA SER A 69 -2.34 -13.80 -0.44
C SER A 69 -3.35 -12.75 0.05
N PRO A 70 -4.65 -13.06 0.10
CA PRO A 70 -5.64 -12.11 0.63
C PRO A 70 -5.36 -11.69 2.09
N SER A 71 -4.63 -12.51 2.84
CA SER A 71 -4.27 -12.25 4.25
C SER A 71 -2.99 -11.45 4.43
N SER A 72 -2.26 -11.15 3.35
CA SER A 72 -0.95 -10.47 3.38
C SER A 72 -0.91 -9.20 2.53
N VAL A 73 -2.06 -8.78 1.99
CA VAL A 73 -2.20 -7.58 1.16
C VAL A 73 -3.49 -6.85 1.54
N GLY A 74 -3.48 -5.53 1.36
CA GLY A 74 -4.66 -4.69 1.57
C GLY A 74 -5.81 -5.09 0.66
N HIS A 75 -7.04 -4.81 1.11
CA HIS A 75 -8.26 -5.23 0.42
C HIS A 75 -8.30 -4.86 -1.07
N ASN A 76 -7.83 -3.65 -1.41
CA ASN A 76 -7.78 -3.15 -2.79
C ASN A 76 -6.80 -3.92 -3.70
N LEU A 77 -5.86 -4.67 -3.11
CA LEU A 77 -4.84 -5.44 -3.83
C LEU A 77 -5.18 -6.94 -3.95
N VAL A 78 -6.23 -7.41 -3.28
CA VAL A 78 -6.69 -8.80 -3.35
C VAL A 78 -6.96 -9.26 -4.80
N PRO A 79 -7.57 -8.46 -5.70
CA PRO A 79 -7.74 -8.85 -7.11
C PRO A 79 -6.43 -8.98 -7.89
N HIS A 80 -5.29 -8.58 -7.32
CA HIS A 80 -3.99 -8.45 -7.99
C HIS A 80 -2.87 -9.22 -7.29
N ILE A 81 -3.20 -10.26 -6.53
CA ILE A 81 -2.27 -11.07 -5.73
C ILE A 81 -1.05 -11.55 -6.53
N LEU A 82 -1.24 -12.10 -7.75
CA LEU A 82 -0.11 -12.56 -8.56
C LEU A 82 0.84 -11.41 -8.96
N ARG A 83 0.28 -10.23 -9.24
CA ARG A 83 1.09 -9.02 -9.53
C ARG A 83 1.87 -8.60 -8.29
N MET A 84 1.25 -8.68 -7.12
CA MET A 84 1.93 -8.36 -5.86
C MET A 84 3.07 -9.34 -5.56
N ALA A 85 2.83 -10.65 -5.67
CA ALA A 85 3.87 -11.67 -5.50
C ALA A 85 5.06 -11.41 -6.46
N SER A 86 4.79 -11.09 -7.73
CA SER A 86 5.82 -10.73 -8.71
C SER A 86 6.61 -9.48 -8.31
N THR A 87 5.95 -8.41 -7.88
CA THR A 87 6.62 -7.18 -7.43
C THR A 87 7.50 -7.43 -6.22
N ARG A 88 6.99 -8.15 -5.22
CA ARG A 88 7.75 -8.55 -4.01
C ARG A 88 9.00 -9.33 -4.37
N ALA A 89 8.87 -10.29 -5.28
CA ALA A 89 9.99 -11.13 -5.72
C ALA A 89 11.09 -10.27 -6.36
N LYS A 90 10.72 -9.38 -7.28
CA LYS A 90 11.67 -8.49 -7.95
C LYS A 90 12.36 -7.55 -6.97
N ALA A 91 11.59 -6.91 -6.07
CA ALA A 91 12.15 -6.00 -5.07
C ALA A 91 13.20 -6.70 -4.21
N ARG A 92 12.89 -7.90 -3.71
CA ARG A 92 13.81 -8.72 -2.91
C ARG A 92 15.09 -9.10 -3.67
N ALA A 93 14.96 -9.64 -4.89
CA ALA A 93 16.11 -9.97 -5.72
C ALA A 93 16.99 -8.75 -6.05
N LEU A 94 16.38 -7.57 -6.25
CA LEU A 94 17.11 -6.33 -6.47
C LEU A 94 17.80 -5.81 -5.20
N ARG A 95 17.19 -5.95 -4.02
CA ARG A 95 17.87 -5.61 -2.76
C ARG A 95 19.13 -6.46 -2.57
N ASP A 96 19.02 -7.76 -2.80
CA ASP A 96 20.16 -8.68 -2.70
C ASP A 96 21.26 -8.30 -3.68
N MET A 97 20.88 -7.95 -4.91
CA MET A 97 21.81 -7.46 -5.94
C MET A 97 22.51 -6.17 -5.52
N THR A 98 21.76 -5.22 -4.97
CA THR A 98 22.25 -3.87 -4.67
C THR A 98 22.88 -3.74 -3.29
N ASN A 99 22.82 -4.81 -2.47
CA ASN A 99 23.26 -4.85 -1.08
C ASN A 99 22.57 -3.79 -0.19
N ILE A 100 21.26 -3.63 -0.36
CA ILE A 100 20.44 -2.68 0.41
C ILE A 100 19.61 -3.45 1.44
N GLY A 101 19.93 -3.23 2.73
CA GLY A 101 19.31 -3.96 3.85
C GLY A 101 17.96 -3.41 4.33
N ILE A 102 17.51 -2.26 3.83
CA ILE A 102 16.17 -1.73 4.16
C ILE A 102 15.11 -2.30 3.22
N THR A 103 13.94 -2.62 3.77
CA THR A 103 12.84 -3.22 3.01
C THR A 103 12.30 -2.27 1.94
N ALA A 104 11.92 -2.81 0.79
CA ALA A 104 11.23 -2.03 -0.22
C ALA A 104 9.77 -1.79 0.19
N VAL A 105 9.22 -0.62 -0.13
CA VAL A 105 7.82 -0.32 0.20
C VAL A 105 6.85 -1.31 -0.45
N GLU A 106 7.16 -1.79 -1.64
CA GLU A 106 6.35 -2.74 -2.40
C GLU A 106 6.36 -4.15 -1.80
N GLU A 107 7.22 -4.40 -0.80
CA GLU A 107 7.19 -5.63 -0.01
C GLU A 107 6.16 -5.62 1.11
N LEU A 108 5.62 -4.45 1.43
CA LEU A 108 4.73 -4.27 2.56
C LEU A 108 3.28 -4.55 2.21
N ASP A 109 2.52 -4.84 3.25
CA ASP A 109 1.07 -4.66 3.23
C ASP A 109 0.74 -3.24 3.63
N LEU A 110 0.61 -2.35 2.65
CA LEU A 110 0.06 -1.02 2.86
C LEU A 110 -1.47 -1.09 2.79
N GLY A 111 -2.09 -1.96 3.58
CA GLY A 111 -3.52 -1.89 3.85
C GLY A 111 -3.85 -0.48 4.33
N GLU A 112 -4.92 0.12 3.80
CA GLU A 112 -5.35 1.45 4.19
C GLU A 112 -5.53 1.52 5.71
N LYS A 113 -4.55 2.11 6.39
CA LYS A 113 -4.70 2.60 7.75
C LYS A 113 -4.69 4.12 7.70
N GLU A 114 -5.64 4.69 6.97
CA GLU A 114 -6.17 6.01 7.31
C GLU A 114 -7.50 5.84 8.03
N ASN A 115 -7.41 5.81 9.36
CA ASN A 115 -8.39 6.43 10.24
C ASN A 115 -7.61 6.90 11.47
N ASN A 116 -6.71 7.87 11.26
CA ASN A 116 -6.39 8.79 12.35
C ASN A 116 -7.69 9.55 12.64
N PRO A 117 -8.30 9.44 13.83
CA PRO A 117 -9.35 10.36 14.19
C PRO A 117 -8.79 11.78 14.12
N PRO A 118 -9.53 12.78 13.59
CA PRO A 118 -9.05 14.14 13.53
C PRO A 118 -8.63 14.63 14.93
N PRO A 119 -7.52 15.38 15.06
CA PRO A 119 -7.06 15.85 16.36
C PRO A 119 -8.18 16.69 17.02
N GLY A 120 -8.39 16.39 18.30
CA GLY A 120 -9.63 16.65 19.03
C GLY A 120 -10.23 18.05 18.86
N ARG A 121 -11.54 18.08 18.59
CA ARG A 121 -12.36 19.24 18.93
C ARG A 121 -12.62 19.17 20.44
N GLN A 122 -11.88 19.97 21.21
CA GLN A 122 -12.22 20.24 22.60
C GLN A 122 -13.64 20.82 22.64
N HIS A 123 -14.62 19.99 23.00
CA HIS A 123 -15.95 20.49 23.35
C HIS A 123 -15.82 21.18 24.71
N LYS A 124 -15.63 22.51 24.68
CA LYS A 124 -15.97 23.35 25.82
C LYS A 124 -17.48 23.22 26.04
N THR A 125 -17.84 22.61 27.15
CA THR A 125 -19.19 22.61 27.71
C THR A 125 -19.58 24.06 28.01
N HIS A 126 -20.53 24.61 27.26
CA HIS A 126 -21.33 25.73 27.74
C HIS A 126 -22.76 25.25 27.96
N ASP A 127 -23.24 25.56 29.16
CA ASP A 127 -24.50 25.16 29.75
C ASP A 127 -25.73 25.82 29.07
N ALA A 128 -26.82 25.04 29.11
CA ALA A 128 -28.25 25.41 29.16
C ALA A 128 -28.97 26.01 27.92
N PRO A 129 -30.33 25.95 27.84
CA PRO A 129 -31.30 25.13 28.60
C PRO A 129 -32.23 24.25 27.72
N LYS A 130 -32.82 23.21 28.34
CA LYS A 130 -33.92 22.39 27.81
C LYS A 130 -35.26 23.14 27.90
N GLU A 131 -36.20 22.87 26.98
CA GLU A 131 -37.68 22.97 27.11
C GLU A 131 -38.34 22.50 25.77
N PRO A 132 -39.65 22.13 25.69
CA PRO A 132 -40.07 20.75 25.41
C PRO A 132 -41.00 20.53 24.18
N VAL A 133 -41.10 19.25 23.79
CA VAL A 133 -42.26 18.50 23.25
C VAL A 133 -43.00 18.98 21.98
N GLY A 134 -43.06 18.08 20.98
CA GLY A 134 -44.31 17.77 20.27
C GLY A 134 -44.26 17.82 18.74
N GLY A 135 -44.72 16.74 18.08
CA GLY A 135 -45.28 16.83 16.72
C GLY A 135 -44.71 15.85 15.69
N LEU A 136 -45.58 14.99 15.17
CA LEU A 136 -45.37 13.99 14.11
C LEU A 136 -45.04 14.61 12.74
N GLY A 137 -44.18 13.95 11.94
CA GLY A 137 -44.16 14.11 10.48
C GLY A 137 -42.77 14.12 9.81
N ASP A 138 -42.55 13.15 8.91
CA ASP A 138 -41.49 13.01 7.90
C ASP A 138 -40.01 12.96 8.35
N ASP A 139 -39.55 11.73 8.58
CA ASP A 139 -38.14 11.35 8.79
C ASP A 139 -37.35 11.42 7.46
N GLN A 140 -36.97 12.62 7.05
CA GLN A 140 -35.74 12.81 6.29
C GLN A 140 -34.86 13.86 6.99
N PRO A 141 -33.62 13.51 7.38
CA PRO A 141 -32.72 14.51 7.94
C PRO A 141 -32.43 15.59 6.88
N ALA A 142 -32.54 16.86 7.28
CA ALA A 142 -32.25 17.99 6.42
C ALA A 142 -30.86 17.83 5.75
N PRO A 143 -30.72 18.20 4.46
CA PRO A 143 -29.46 18.02 3.74
C PRO A 143 -28.32 18.72 4.46
N THR A 144 -27.23 18.00 4.65
CA THR A 144 -26.00 18.55 5.23
C THR A 144 -25.49 19.71 4.37
N ARG A 145 -24.73 20.64 4.97
CA ARG A 145 -24.11 21.77 4.23
C ARG A 145 -23.34 21.32 2.98
N ARG A 146 -22.77 20.12 3.04
CA ARG A 146 -22.05 19.51 1.92
C ARG A 146 -22.99 19.13 0.76
N GLN A 147 -24.17 18.58 1.06
CA GLN A 147 -25.19 18.27 0.05
C GLN A 147 -25.77 19.54 -0.58
N LEU A 148 -25.94 20.62 0.18
CA LEU A 148 -26.40 21.91 -0.34
C LEU A 148 -25.36 22.58 -1.27
N GLN A 149 -24.07 22.45 -0.97
CA GLN A 149 -22.99 22.94 -1.85
C GLN A 149 -22.98 22.20 -3.19
N THR A 150 -23.11 20.87 -3.18
CA THR A 150 -23.12 20.08 -4.42
C THR A 150 -24.30 20.42 -5.33
N ILE A 151 -25.46 20.80 -4.77
CA ILE A 151 -26.63 21.23 -5.55
C ILE A 151 -26.40 22.61 -6.20
N ASN A 152 -25.77 23.53 -5.46
CA ASN A 152 -25.42 24.85 -6.00
C ASN A 152 -24.35 24.77 -7.09
N ASP A 153 -23.41 23.84 -7.00
CA ASP A 153 -22.34 23.67 -7.99
C ASP A 153 -22.81 23.00 -9.30
N LEU A 154 -24.04 22.46 -9.31
CA LEU A 154 -24.68 21.83 -10.48
C LEU A 154 -25.74 22.73 -11.15
N SER A 155 -25.96 23.94 -10.64
CA SER A 155 -26.90 24.95 -11.17
C SER A 155 -26.17 26.02 -11.96
#